data_AF-A0A9D3UKF5-F1
#
_entry.id   AF-A0A9D3UKF5-F1
#
_cell.length_a   1.000
_cell.length_b   1.000
_cell.length_c   1.000
_cell.angle_alpha   90.00
_cell.angle_beta   90.00
_cell.angle_gamma   90.00
#
_symmetry.space_group_name_H-M   'P 1'
#
loop_
_entity.id
_entity.type
_entity.pdbx_description
1 polymer ?
#
loop_
_entity_poly.entity_id
_entity_poly.type
_entity_poly.pdbx_seq_one_letter_code
_entity_poly.pdbx_strand_id
1 'polypeptide(L)'
;MELTTLCGIEACLVIYSPGEQEPVVWPSQEAQRLINKFYQVPEIERIKKMMNLETYIKEKVFMLQDQLKKMNRKNMEVEVRQFMLQIEQGKMVDEFNVNELDCLIWYMEMMRIATRKHIEYYQPVLFSSAASTQGVDLLPPLAQGPAIGDQIGNTNAMIRSGNSSKISIFHVEGIPGPPYSIAGDSSLTHHLWC
;
A
#
# COMPACT_ATOMS: atom_id res chain seq x y z
N MET A 1 5.27 -24.71 -20.80
CA MET A 1 6.64 -25.02 -21.28
C MET A 1 7.57 -23.83 -21.09
N GLU A 2 7.23 -22.61 -21.51
CA GLU A 2 8.16 -21.46 -21.42
C GLU A 2 8.69 -21.21 -20.01
N LEU A 3 7.84 -21.26 -18.98
CA LEU A 3 8.26 -21.02 -17.60
C LEU A 3 9.34 -22.01 -17.11
N THR A 4 9.17 -23.31 -17.38
CA THR A 4 10.14 -24.33 -16.98
C THR A 4 11.43 -24.24 -17.81
N THR A 5 11.31 -23.91 -19.11
CA THR A 5 12.46 -23.81 -20.02
C THR A 5 13.28 -22.54 -19.81
N LEU A 6 12.64 -21.38 -19.66
CA LEU A 6 13.32 -20.08 -19.55
C LEU A 6 13.83 -19.81 -18.14
N CYS A 7 13.08 -20.24 -17.11
CA CYS A 7 13.47 -19.99 -15.73
C CYS A 7 14.20 -21.18 -15.09
N GLY A 8 14.31 -22.32 -15.78
CA GLY A 8 14.99 -23.52 -15.26
C GLY A 8 14.32 -24.11 -14.02
N ILE A 9 13.01 -23.88 -13.84
CA ILE A 9 12.26 -24.36 -12.67
C ILE A 9 11.51 -25.65 -12.97
N GLU A 10 11.35 -26.49 -11.94
CA GLU A 10 10.43 -27.61 -11.96
C GLU A 10 9.02 -27.12 -11.59
N ALA A 11 8.03 -27.35 -12.46
CA ALA A 11 6.64 -26.96 -12.20
C ALA A 11 5.66 -28.02 -12.69
N CYS A 12 4.55 -28.14 -11.97
CA CYS A 12 3.38 -28.90 -12.42
C CYS A 12 2.10 -28.10 -12.19
N LEU A 13 1.08 -28.39 -12.99
CA LEU A 13 -0.24 -27.78 -12.96
C LEU A 13 -1.29 -28.88 -12.88
N VAL A 14 -2.27 -28.71 -11.99
CA VAL A 14 -3.42 -29.60 -11.82
C VAL A 14 -4.67 -28.73 -11.86
N ILE A 15 -5.54 -28.94 -12.84
CA ILE A 15 -6.76 -28.17 -13.05
C ILE A 15 -7.96 -29.08 -12.87
N TYR A 16 -8.89 -28.70 -12.00
CA TYR A 16 -10.17 -29.39 -11.85
C TYR A 16 -11.25 -28.57 -12.52
N SER A 17 -11.90 -29.16 -13.53
CA SER A 17 -13.05 -28.54 -14.20
C SER A 17 -14.34 -28.99 -13.50
N PRO A 18 -15.32 -28.09 -13.27
CA PRO A 18 -16.63 -28.49 -12.77
C PRO A 18 -17.29 -29.50 -13.72
N GLY A 19 -17.66 -30.68 -13.21
CA GLY A 19 -18.33 -31.72 -13.99
C GLY A 19 -17.41 -32.76 -14.65
N GLU A 20 -16.10 -32.57 -14.60
CA GLU A 20 -15.12 -33.59 -15.01
C GLU A 20 -14.68 -34.42 -13.78
N GLN A 21 -14.56 -35.74 -13.96
CA GLN A 21 -14.13 -36.64 -12.88
C GLN A 21 -12.62 -36.62 -12.66
N GLU A 22 -11.85 -36.36 -13.72
CA GLU A 22 -10.39 -36.36 -13.69
C GLU A 22 -9.83 -34.95 -13.94
N PRO A 23 -8.80 -34.53 -13.20
CA PRO A 23 -8.17 -33.24 -13.44
C PRO A 23 -7.25 -33.27 -14.66
N VAL A 24 -7.09 -32.11 -15.30
CA VAL A 24 -6.04 -31.90 -16.30
C VAL A 24 -4.70 -31.70 -15.58
N VAL A 25 -3.75 -32.59 -15.84
CA VAL A 25 -2.42 -32.58 -15.20
C VAL A 25 -1.33 -32.31 -16.23
N TRP A 26 -0.44 -31.37 -15.92
CA TRP A 26 0.73 -31.06 -16.73
C TRP A 26 2.00 -30.89 -15.87
N PRO A 27 3.15 -31.41 -16.28
CA PRO A 27 3.31 -32.52 -17.22
C PRO A 27 2.77 -33.84 -16.61
N SER A 28 2.17 -34.71 -17.42
CA SER A 28 1.43 -35.88 -16.89
C SER A 28 2.33 -36.91 -16.19
N GLN A 29 3.58 -37.08 -16.61
CA GLN A 29 4.49 -38.08 -16.06
C GLN A 29 5.26 -37.58 -14.82
N GLU A 30 5.70 -36.33 -14.82
CA GLU A 30 6.54 -35.77 -13.76
C GLU A 30 5.73 -35.14 -12.62
N ALA A 31 4.46 -34.78 -12.85
CA ALA A 31 3.63 -34.14 -11.84
C ALA A 31 3.57 -34.92 -10.52
N GLN A 32 3.44 -36.25 -10.55
CA GLN A 32 3.37 -37.06 -9.33
C GLN A 32 4.69 -36.99 -8.53
N ARG A 33 5.85 -36.97 -9.20
CA ARG A 33 7.15 -36.82 -8.55
C ARG A 33 7.30 -35.44 -7.92
N LEU A 34 6.88 -34.39 -8.62
CA LEU A 34 6.93 -33.01 -8.13
C LEU A 34 5.98 -32.79 -6.95
N ILE A 35 4.77 -33.35 -7.00
CA ILE A 35 3.81 -33.33 -5.89
C ILE A 35 4.38 -34.06 -4.67
N ASN A 36 4.98 -35.24 -4.86
CA ASN A 36 5.61 -35.97 -3.76
C ASN A 36 6.78 -35.18 -3.15
N LYS A 37 7.64 -34.60 -3.98
CA LYS A 37 8.75 -33.72 -3.53
C LYS A 37 8.23 -32.51 -2.77
N PHE A 38 7.13 -31.89 -3.24
CA PHE A 38 6.47 -30.81 -2.53
C PHE A 38 6.00 -31.26 -1.14
N TYR A 39 5.38 -32.42 -1.01
CA TYR A 39 4.90 -32.90 0.29
C TYR A 39 6.01 -33.36 1.25
N GLN A 40 7.23 -33.61 0.75
CA GLN A 40 8.41 -33.87 1.59
C GLN A 40 8.93 -32.61 2.29
N VAL A 41 8.62 -31.41 1.78
CA VAL A 41 8.98 -30.14 2.43
C VAL A 41 8.10 -29.93 3.67
N PRO A 42 8.65 -29.52 4.82
CA PRO A 42 7.88 -29.24 6.03
C PRO A 42 6.73 -28.27 5.79
N GLU A 43 5.58 -28.52 6.42
CA GLU A 43 4.35 -27.75 6.20
C GLU A 43 4.53 -26.24 6.42
N ILE A 44 5.25 -25.86 7.48
CA ILE A 44 5.52 -24.45 7.83
C ILE A 44 6.25 -23.74 6.67
N GLU A 45 7.23 -24.40 6.06
CA GLU A 45 7.98 -23.84 4.93
C GLU A 45 7.13 -23.74 3.68
N ARG A 46 6.26 -24.73 3.44
CA ARG A 46 5.32 -24.70 2.31
C ARG A 46 4.32 -23.56 2.46
N ILE A 47 3.69 -23.41 3.62
CA ILE A 47 2.70 -22.35 3.86
C ILE A 47 3.35 -20.98 3.68
N LYS A 48 4.58 -20.79 4.19
CA LYS A 48 5.33 -19.54 4.04
C LYS A 48 5.60 -19.16 2.57
N LYS A 49 5.85 -20.15 1.71
CA LYS A 49 6.15 -19.94 0.28
C LYS A 49 4.92 -20.04 -0.63
N MET A 50 3.77 -20.51 -0.12
CA MET A 50 2.56 -20.69 -0.92
C MET A 50 1.85 -19.36 -1.16
N MET A 51 1.61 -19.03 -2.42
CA MET A 51 0.85 -17.84 -2.82
C MET A 51 -0.58 -18.20 -3.20
N ASN A 52 -1.56 -17.49 -2.64
CA ASN A 52 -2.94 -17.55 -3.12
C ASN A 52 -3.13 -16.46 -4.19
N LEU A 53 -3.39 -16.88 -5.43
CA LEU A 53 -3.54 -15.95 -6.56
C LEU A 53 -4.74 -15.01 -6.38
N GLU A 54 -5.87 -15.50 -5.86
CA GLU A 54 -7.06 -14.68 -5.62
C GLU A 54 -6.76 -13.59 -4.59
N THR A 55 -6.12 -13.94 -3.48
CA THR A 55 -5.69 -12.98 -2.45
C THR A 55 -4.70 -11.98 -3.03
N TYR A 56 -3.69 -12.46 -3.76
CA TYR A 56 -2.68 -11.60 -4.39
C TYR A 56 -3.32 -10.57 -5.33
N ILE A 57 -4.23 -10.99 -6.21
CA ILE A 57 -4.93 -10.09 -7.14
C ILE A 57 -5.75 -9.06 -6.36
N LYS A 58 -6.51 -9.48 -5.34
CA LYS A 58 -7.29 -8.57 -4.49
C LYS A 58 -6.41 -7.53 -3.80
N GLU A 59 -5.28 -7.96 -3.24
CA GLU A 59 -4.30 -7.06 -2.63
C GLU A 59 -3.75 -6.06 -3.65
N LYS A 60 -3.39 -6.52 -4.86
CA LYS A 60 -2.91 -5.63 -5.93
C LYS A 60 -3.96 -4.61 -6.36
N VAL A 61 -5.21 -5.02 -6.53
CA VAL A 61 -6.32 -4.11 -6.84
C VAL A 61 -6.47 -3.06 -5.73
N PHE A 62 -6.44 -3.48 -4.47
CA PHE A 62 -6.52 -2.57 -3.34
C PHE A 62 -5.36 -1.55 -3.33
N MET A 63 -4.12 -2.01 -3.54
CA MET A 63 -2.95 -1.13 -3.61
C MET A 63 -3.07 -0.11 -4.74
N LEU A 64 -3.50 -0.53 -5.94
CA LEU A 64 -3.67 0.37 -7.08
C LEU A 64 -4.79 1.39 -6.83
N GLN A 65 -5.89 0.98 -6.20
CA GLN A 65 -6.97 1.90 -5.81
C GLN A 65 -6.50 2.93 -4.77
N ASP A 66 -5.68 2.53 -3.81
CA ASP A 66 -5.08 3.44 -2.83
C ASP A 66 -4.12 4.44 -3.50
N GLN A 67 -3.28 3.97 -4.42
CA GLN A 67 -2.39 4.83 -5.21
C GLN A 67 -3.17 5.83 -6.07
N LEU A 68 -4.24 5.39 -6.74
CA LEU A 68 -5.11 6.26 -7.52
C LEU A 68 -5.76 7.34 -6.64
N LYS A 69 -6.27 6.96 -5.46
CA LYS A 69 -6.83 7.93 -4.50
C LYS A 69 -5.78 8.96 -4.05
N LYS A 70 -4.56 8.53 -3.77
CA LYS A 70 -3.45 9.43 -3.39
C LYS A 70 -3.09 10.39 -4.53
N MET A 71 -3.02 9.89 -5.76
CA MET A 71 -2.72 10.71 -6.93
C MET A 71 -3.83 11.73 -7.20
N ASN A 72 -5.11 11.31 -7.12
CA ASN A 72 -6.24 12.21 -7.28
C ASN A 72 -6.25 13.31 -6.21
N ARG A 73 -5.92 12.99 -4.95
CA ARG A 73 -5.76 14.01 -3.89
C ARG A 73 -4.68 15.03 -4.23
N LYS A 74 -3.50 14.57 -4.67
CA LYS A 74 -2.41 15.48 -5.10
C LYS A 74 -2.83 16.35 -6.28
N ASN A 75 -3.52 15.77 -7.26
CA ASN A 75 -4.01 16.52 -8.40
C ASN A 75 -5.01 17.61 -7.98
N MET A 76 -5.96 17.23 -7.11
CA MET A 76 -6.95 18.15 -6.55
C MET A 76 -6.31 19.30 -5.74
N GLU A 77 -5.25 19.04 -4.97
CA GLU A 77 -4.50 20.10 -4.27
C GLU A 77 -3.88 21.13 -5.24
N VAL A 78 -3.42 20.68 -6.41
CA VAL A 78 -2.89 21.55 -7.46
C VAL A 78 -4.01 22.34 -8.14
N GLU A 79 -5.10 21.67 -8.51
CA GLU A 79 -6.28 22.30 -9.14
C GLU A 79 -6.89 23.37 -8.24
N VAL A 80 -7.12 23.07 -6.96
CA VAL A 80 -7.64 24.04 -6.00
C VAL A 80 -6.72 25.25 -5.86
N ARG A 81 -5.39 25.04 -5.81
CA ARG A 81 -4.44 26.15 -5.78
C ARG A 81 -4.60 27.05 -7.01
N GLN A 82 -4.77 26.45 -8.18
CA GLN A 82 -5.01 27.21 -9.41
C GLN A 82 -6.33 27.98 -9.36
N PHE A 83 -7.40 27.36 -8.87
CA PHE A 83 -8.70 28.03 -8.73
C PHE A 83 -8.61 29.22 -7.76
N MET A 84 -7.91 29.07 -6.63
CA MET A 84 -7.68 30.16 -5.69
C MET A 84 -6.95 31.35 -6.34
N LEU A 85 -5.92 31.09 -7.16
CA LEU A 85 -5.25 32.15 -7.92
C LEU A 85 -6.17 32.84 -8.93
N GLN A 86 -7.08 32.10 -9.58
CA GLN A 86 -8.06 32.70 -10.49
C GLN A 86 -9.06 33.59 -9.74
N ILE A 87 -9.51 33.17 -8.55
CA ILE A 87 -10.39 33.97 -7.69
C ILE A 87 -9.67 35.26 -7.27
N GLU A 88 -8.39 35.18 -6.88
CA GLU A 88 -7.57 36.35 -6.54
C GLU A 88 -7.42 37.32 -7.73
N GLN A 89 -7.42 36.80 -8.96
CA GLN A 89 -7.39 37.59 -10.20
C GLN A 89 -8.76 38.16 -10.59
N GLY A 90 -9.82 37.89 -9.81
CA GLY A 90 -11.15 38.45 -10.00
C GLY A 90 -12.13 37.56 -10.76
N LYS A 91 -11.80 36.29 -11.01
CA LYS A 91 -12.75 35.33 -11.58
C LYS A 91 -13.90 35.10 -10.59
N MET A 92 -15.14 35.26 -11.06
CA MET A 92 -16.32 35.07 -10.21
C MET A 92 -16.62 33.58 -10.00
N VAL A 93 -17.32 33.27 -8.90
CA VAL A 93 -17.61 31.89 -8.48
C VAL A 93 -18.57 31.18 -9.44
N ASP A 94 -19.47 31.91 -10.09
CA ASP A 94 -20.41 31.38 -11.10
C ASP A 94 -19.74 31.00 -12.42
N GLU A 95 -18.48 31.44 -12.65
CA GLU A 95 -17.69 31.06 -13.82
C GLU A 95 -17.01 29.69 -13.69
N PHE A 96 -17.09 29.05 -12.52
CA PHE A 96 -16.58 27.69 -12.31
C PHE A 96 -17.63 26.64 -12.68
N ASN A 97 -17.18 25.54 -13.29
CA ASN A 97 -18.09 24.42 -13.57
C ASN A 97 -18.37 23.59 -12.30
N VAL A 98 -19.36 22.70 -12.37
CA VAL A 98 -19.82 21.90 -11.22
C VAL A 98 -18.69 21.08 -10.59
N ASN A 99 -17.80 20.47 -11.39
CA ASN A 99 -16.70 19.66 -10.86
C ASN A 99 -15.63 20.53 -10.16
N GLU A 100 -15.37 21.73 -10.68
CA GLU A 100 -14.45 22.69 -10.07
C GLU A 100 -15.01 23.24 -8.75
N LEU A 101 -16.31 23.54 -8.73
CA LEU A 101 -17.03 23.94 -7.52
C LEU A 101 -17.02 22.83 -6.47
N ASP A 102 -17.26 21.58 -6.86
CA ASP A 102 -17.16 20.42 -5.97
C ASP A 102 -15.76 20.31 -5.35
N CYS A 103 -14.70 20.57 -6.13
CA CYS A 103 -13.34 20.57 -5.60
C CYS A 103 -13.12 21.68 -4.56
N LEU A 104 -13.58 22.89 -4.84
CA LEU A 104 -13.49 24.02 -3.92
C LEU A 104 -14.28 23.78 -2.64
N ILE A 105 -15.51 23.25 -2.75
CA ILE A 105 -16.36 22.91 -1.60
C ILE A 105 -15.67 21.90 -0.71
N TRP A 106 -15.14 20.81 -1.29
CA TRP A 106 -14.42 19.80 -0.53
C TRP A 106 -13.19 20.38 0.20
N TYR A 107 -12.43 21.25 -0.47
CA TYR A 107 -11.26 21.89 0.12
C TYR A 107 -11.64 22.82 1.28
N MET A 108 -12.68 23.63 1.12
CA MET A 108 -13.20 24.48 2.18
C MET A 108 -13.62 23.66 3.40
N GLU A 109 -14.31 22.53 3.19
CA GLU A 109 -14.71 21.64 4.27
C GLU A 109 -13.50 21.02 4.99
N MET A 110 -12.48 20.59 4.24
CA MET A 110 -11.21 20.11 4.78
C MET A 110 -10.53 21.18 5.64
N MET A 111 -10.41 22.41 5.14
CA MET A 111 -9.81 23.52 5.87
C MET A 111 -10.61 23.90 7.11
N ARG A 112 -11.94 23.92 7.01
CA ARG A 112 -12.84 24.16 8.14
C ARG A 112 -12.63 23.13 9.26
N ILE A 113 -12.46 21.86 8.92
CA ILE A 113 -12.15 20.79 9.88
C ILE A 113 -10.74 20.97 10.46
N ALA A 114 -9.74 21.27 9.63
CA ALA A 114 -8.36 21.46 10.06
C ALA A 114 -8.24 22.64 11.05
N THR A 115 -8.85 23.78 10.73
CA THR A 115 -8.91 24.96 11.61
C THR A 115 -9.60 24.64 12.93
N ARG A 116 -10.72 23.90 12.91
CA ARG A 116 -11.40 23.47 14.14
C ARG A 116 -10.47 22.62 15.03
N LYS A 117 -9.82 21.61 14.45
CA LYS A 117 -8.87 20.75 15.18
C LYS A 117 -7.69 21.53 15.74
N HIS A 118 -7.18 22.49 14.97
CA HIS A 118 -6.11 23.38 15.41
C HIS A 118 -6.56 24.22 16.62
N ILE A 119 -7.77 24.80 16.57
CA ILE A 119 -8.35 25.55 17.69
C ILE A 119 -8.46 24.66 18.94
N GLU A 120 -9.02 23.45 18.81
CA GLU A 120 -9.18 22.50 19.93
C GLU A 120 -7.83 22.08 20.55
N TYR A 121 -6.79 21.92 19.71
CA TYR A 121 -5.44 21.57 20.17
C TYR A 121 -4.75 22.70 20.96
N TYR A 122 -4.94 23.96 20.56
CA TYR A 122 -4.30 25.12 21.21
C TYR A 122 -5.17 25.81 22.28
N GLN A 123 -6.47 25.52 22.35
CA GLN A 123 -7.38 26.08 23.37
C GLN A 123 -7.02 25.76 24.83
N PRO A 124 -6.41 24.61 25.22
CA PRO A 124 -6.02 24.37 26.60
C PRO A 124 -4.97 25.38 27.12
N VAL A 125 -4.21 26.03 26.23
CA VAL A 125 -3.15 26.98 26.60
C VAL A 125 -3.71 28.37 26.91
N LEU A 126 -4.81 28.78 26.28
CA LEU A 126 -5.36 30.14 26.45
C LEU A 126 -6.24 30.26 27.72
N PHE A 127 -6.79 29.16 28.23
CA PHE A 127 -7.66 29.17 29.41
C PHE A 127 -6.94 28.94 30.75
N SER A 128 -5.63 28.66 30.77
CA SER A 128 -4.86 28.58 32.02
C SER A 128 -4.12 29.87 32.39
N SER A 129 -3.97 30.83 31.47
CA SER A 129 -3.22 32.08 31.71
C SER A 129 -4.10 33.30 31.98
N ALA A 130 -5.43 33.15 32.02
CA ALA A 130 -6.34 34.23 32.42
C ALA A 130 -6.57 34.29 33.95
N ALA A 131 -5.69 33.65 34.74
CA ALA A 131 -5.59 33.89 36.17
C ALA A 131 -4.16 34.30 36.51
N SER A 132 -4.04 35.56 36.96
CA SER A 132 -2.92 36.14 37.71
C SER A 132 -1.77 36.77 36.90
N THR A 133 -1.80 38.10 36.91
CA THR A 133 -0.69 39.02 36.71
C THR A 133 0.50 38.74 37.64
N GLN A 134 1.68 38.51 37.07
CA GLN A 134 2.98 39.20 37.30
C GLN A 134 4.15 38.25 37.00
N GLY A 135 5.12 38.77 36.25
CA GLY A 135 6.12 37.99 35.53
C GLY A 135 7.29 37.46 36.35
N VAL A 136 8.01 36.54 35.71
CA VAL A 136 9.47 36.44 35.67
C VAL A 136 9.84 35.59 34.45
N ASP A 137 10.82 36.06 33.68
CA ASP A 137 11.51 35.32 32.62
C ASP A 137 11.94 33.95 33.12
N LEU A 138 11.86 32.92 32.27
CA LEU A 138 12.81 31.80 32.22
C LEU A 138 12.67 31.06 30.88
N LEU A 139 13.79 30.98 30.15
CA LEU A 139 13.98 30.18 28.92
C LEU A 139 13.47 28.73 29.07
N PRO A 140 13.04 28.07 27.97
CA PRO A 140 12.70 26.65 28.00
C PRO A 140 13.95 25.77 28.19
N PRO A 141 13.91 24.73 29.05
CA PRO A 141 15.02 23.79 29.18
C PRO A 141 15.03 22.77 28.03
N LEU A 142 16.24 22.54 27.52
CA LEU A 142 16.63 21.42 26.67
C LEU A 142 16.66 20.12 27.50
N ALA A 143 15.95 19.07 27.08
CA ALA A 143 16.13 17.70 27.58
C ALA A 143 15.87 16.73 26.41
N GLN A 144 16.92 16.18 25.77
CA GLN A 144 17.60 14.93 26.12
C GLN A 144 16.66 13.71 26.16
N GLY A 145 16.79 12.82 25.17
CA GLY A 145 16.37 11.41 25.29
C GLY A 145 17.25 10.68 26.33
N PRO A 146 16.95 9.43 26.76
CA PRO A 146 16.97 8.27 25.84
C PRO A 146 16.10 7.03 26.22
N ALA A 147 16.15 6.05 25.29
CA ALA A 147 16.23 4.58 25.46
C ALA A 147 15.06 3.70 25.99
N ILE A 148 14.64 2.81 25.07
CA ILE A 148 14.48 1.34 25.16
C ILE A 148 13.66 0.76 26.33
N GLY A 149 12.52 0.19 25.96
CA GLY A 149 11.85 -0.91 26.65
C GLY A 149 11.06 -1.72 25.64
N ASP A 150 11.52 -2.94 25.35
CA ASP A 150 10.76 -3.98 24.65
C ASP A 150 9.39 -4.20 25.32
N GLN A 151 8.41 -4.68 24.55
CA GLN A 151 7.45 -5.75 24.91
C GLN A 151 6.47 -5.99 23.74
N ILE A 152 6.86 -6.96 22.92
CA ILE A 152 6.10 -8.08 22.36
C ILE A 152 4.58 -8.09 22.59
N GLY A 153 3.83 -8.22 21.48
CA GLY A 153 2.61 -9.04 21.43
C GLY A 153 1.29 -8.32 21.13
N ASN A 154 0.82 -8.38 19.88
CA ASN A 154 -0.35 -9.21 19.54
C ASN A 154 -0.78 -9.02 18.08
N THR A 155 -0.66 -10.10 17.31
CA THR A 155 -1.18 -10.25 15.95
C THR A 155 -2.65 -10.68 16.00
N ASN A 156 -3.56 -9.80 15.65
CA ASN A 156 -4.95 -10.19 15.38
C ASN A 156 -5.08 -10.58 13.91
N ALA A 157 -4.81 -11.86 13.60
CA ALA A 157 -5.14 -12.46 12.31
C ALA A 157 -6.54 -13.09 12.38
N MET A 158 -7.49 -12.47 11.68
CA MET A 158 -8.85 -12.98 11.50
C MET A 158 -8.82 -14.15 10.51
N ILE A 159 -8.92 -15.39 11.00
CA ILE A 159 -9.13 -16.57 10.15
C ILE A 159 -10.61 -16.58 9.74
N ARG A 160 -10.90 -16.19 8.49
CA ARG A 160 -12.21 -16.45 7.86
C ARG A 160 -12.11 -17.73 7.03
N SER A 161 -12.66 -18.81 7.57
CA SER A 161 -12.98 -20.03 6.83
C SER A 161 -14.05 -19.74 5.78
N GLY A 162 -13.83 -20.20 4.55
CA GLY A 162 -14.77 -20.09 3.44
C GLY A 162 -14.28 -20.92 2.25
N ASN A 163 -14.95 -22.05 2.00
CA ASN A 163 -14.70 -22.95 0.89
C ASN A 163 -14.99 -22.29 -0.47
N SER A 164 -14.06 -22.41 -1.43
CA SER A 164 -14.32 -23.01 -2.76
C SER A 164 -13.10 -22.80 -3.68
N SER A 165 -12.62 -23.91 -4.27
CA SER A 165 -11.65 -24.00 -5.37
C SER A 165 -10.22 -23.48 -5.12
N LYS A 166 -9.44 -24.23 -4.33
CA LYS A 166 -7.99 -24.02 -4.21
C LYS A 166 -7.25 -24.93 -5.20
N ILE A 167 -6.63 -24.35 -6.24
CA ILE A 167 -5.28 -24.73 -6.68
C ILE A 167 -4.58 -23.50 -7.28
N SER A 168 -3.41 -23.19 -6.72
CA SER A 168 -2.30 -22.57 -7.40
C SER A 168 -1.06 -22.88 -6.56
N ILE A 169 -0.19 -23.79 -7.03
CA ILE A 169 1.11 -24.03 -6.39
C ILE A 169 2.17 -23.58 -7.38
N PHE A 170 2.66 -22.36 -7.18
CA PHE A 170 3.89 -21.88 -7.80
C PHE A 170 4.97 -21.88 -6.71
N HIS A 171 5.94 -22.78 -6.83
CA HIS A 171 7.18 -22.67 -6.10
C HIS A 171 8.10 -21.73 -6.89
N VAL A 172 8.35 -20.54 -6.35
CA VAL A 172 9.37 -19.62 -6.87
C VAL A 172 10.54 -19.66 -5.90
N GLU A 173 11.59 -20.42 -6.23
CA GLU A 173 12.92 -20.15 -5.69
C GLU A 173 13.66 -19.27 -6.70
N GLY A 174 13.62 -17.97 -6.45
CA GLY A 174 14.49 -16.99 -7.09
C GLY A 174 15.80 -16.90 -6.32
N ILE A 175 16.92 -16.99 -7.05
CA ILE A 175 18.27 -16.64 -6.62
C ILE A 175 18.25 -15.26 -5.94
N PRO A 176 19.05 -14.99 -4.88
CA PRO A 176 19.14 -13.65 -4.30
C PRO A 176 19.64 -12.68 -5.35
N GLY A 177 18.74 -11.84 -5.87
CA GLY A 177 19.13 -10.68 -6.66
C GLY A 177 19.92 -9.70 -5.77
N PRO A 178 20.91 -8.98 -6.33
CA PRO A 178 21.72 -8.07 -5.56
C PRO A 178 20.86 -6.93 -4.96
N PRO A 179 21.24 -6.38 -3.80
CA PRO A 179 20.49 -5.30 -3.17
C PRO A 179 20.66 -4.02 -4.01
N TYR A 180 19.63 -3.66 -4.77
CA TYR A 180 19.57 -2.33 -5.38
C TYR A 180 19.21 -1.31 -4.31
N SER A 181 20.24 -0.65 -3.78
CA SER A 181 20.16 0.65 -3.15
C SER A 181 19.75 1.70 -4.19
N ILE A 182 18.68 2.45 -3.95
CA ILE A 182 18.46 3.73 -4.65
C ILE A 182 18.99 4.83 -3.74
N ALA A 183 20.27 5.15 -3.92
CA ALA A 183 20.77 6.51 -3.76
C ALA A 183 20.84 7.09 -5.18
N GLY A 184 20.34 8.31 -5.35
CA GLY A 184 20.28 8.96 -6.66
C GLY A 184 21.65 9.17 -7.27
N ASP A 185 21.72 9.16 -8.60
CA ASP A 185 22.03 10.39 -9.31
C ASP A 185 21.65 10.32 -10.79
N SER A 186 21.57 11.52 -11.34
CA SER A 186 21.21 11.94 -12.68
C SER A 186 22.17 11.49 -13.80
N SER A 187 21.64 11.49 -15.04
CA SER A 187 22.34 11.57 -16.34
C SER A 187 22.38 10.30 -17.23
N LEU A 188 21.61 10.39 -18.34
CA LEU A 188 21.88 9.93 -19.71
C LEU A 188 22.49 8.53 -19.93
N THR A 189 21.77 7.65 -20.65
CA THR A 189 22.08 7.34 -22.06
C THR A 189 21.03 6.43 -22.72
N HIS A 190 20.85 6.74 -23.99
CA HIS A 190 20.07 6.11 -25.06
C HIS A 190 20.42 4.64 -25.43
N HIS A 191 19.41 3.98 -26.02
CA HIS A 191 19.44 2.92 -27.06
C HIS A 191 19.48 1.42 -26.71
N LEU A 192 18.70 0.70 -27.54
CA LEU A 192 18.71 -0.71 -27.95
C LEU A 192 17.92 -1.73 -27.12
N TRP A 193 16.78 -2.15 -27.68
CA TRP A 193 16.27 -3.53 -27.61
C TRP A 193 15.67 -3.92 -28.97
N CYS A 194 16.37 -4.84 -29.67
CA CYS A 194 15.74 -5.87 -30.49
C CYS A 194 15.46 -7.07 -29.59
#